data_AF-A0A7J4QMA7-F1
#
_entry.id   AF-A0A7J4QMA7-F1
#
_cell.length_a   1.000
_cell.length_b   1.000
_cell.length_c   1.000
_cell.angle_alpha   90.00
_cell.angle_beta   90.00
_cell.angle_gamma   90.00
#
_symmetry.space_group_name_H-M   'P 1'
#
loop_
_entity.id
_entity.type
_entity.pdbx_description
1 polymer ?
#
loop_
_entity_poly.entity_id
_entity_poly.type
_entity_poly.pdbx_seq_one_letter_code
_entity_poly.pdbx_strand_id
1 'polypeptide(L)'
;VFFFFFKTPPPPTTPPPPPPPPKGASRRVHAAGGFCSLAHPVYYGVSTDAVLDLLCSIGIEAVEAFHGGHTDAYRDEVWQAAVKRGLAVTAGSDHHGPEHHPRPGHRPVPLADVHGAIKRLREAHQAAGRP
;
A
#
# COMPACT_ATOMS: atom_id res chain seq x y z
N VAL A 1 -3.86 6.89 3.20
CA VAL A 1 -3.45 5.62 2.57
C VAL A 1 -3.90 4.52 3.49
N PHE A 2 -4.80 3.64 3.07
CA PHE A 2 -5.19 2.49 3.88
C PHE A 2 -4.23 1.34 3.58
N PHE A 3 -3.49 0.89 4.60
CA PHE A 3 -2.59 -0.25 4.55
C PHE A 3 -3.32 -1.47 5.12
N PHE A 4 -3.26 -2.60 4.41
CA PHE A 4 -3.78 -3.87 4.92
C PHE A 4 -2.70 -4.49 5.83
N PHE A 5 -2.89 -4.41 7.14
CA PHE A 5 -2.06 -5.10 8.13
C PHE A 5 -2.96 -5.86 9.10
N PHE A 6 -2.83 -7.18 9.17
CA PHE A 6 -3.31 -7.97 10.32
C PHE A 6 -2.09 -8.44 11.09
N LYS A 7 -1.65 -7.65 12.07
CA LYS A 7 -0.75 -8.14 13.11
C LYS A 7 -0.91 -7.37 14.42
N THR A 8 -2.11 -7.47 15.00
CA THR A 8 -2.26 -7.38 16.46
C THR A 8 -3.01 -8.63 16.91
N PRO A 9 -2.39 -9.52 17.71
CA PRO A 9 -3.13 -10.62 18.30
C PRO A 9 -4.14 -10.01 19.29
N PRO A 10 -5.43 -10.39 19.24
CA PRO A 10 -6.39 -9.97 20.25
C PRO A 10 -6.05 -10.62 21.60
N PRO A 11 -6.62 -10.09 22.70
CA PRO A 11 -6.54 -10.74 24.01
C PRO A 11 -7.06 -12.19 23.95
N PRO A 12 -6.52 -13.10 24.78
CA PRO A 12 -6.60 -14.55 24.60
C PRO A 12 -8.00 -15.19 24.74
N THR A 13 -9.04 -14.43 25.05
CA THR A 13 -10.34 -14.99 25.46
C THR A 13 -11.44 -14.95 24.41
N THR A 14 -11.21 -14.34 23.25
CA THR A 14 -12.08 -14.44 22.07
C THR A 14 -11.27 -14.30 20.78
N PRO A 15 -11.40 -15.21 19.80
CA PRO A 15 -10.78 -15.00 18.49
C PRO A 15 -11.31 -13.69 17.88
N PRO A 16 -10.46 -12.95 17.16
CA PRO A 16 -10.91 -11.72 16.54
C PRO A 16 -11.94 -12.07 15.46
N PRO A 17 -12.93 -11.20 15.19
CA PRO A 17 -13.78 -11.40 14.03
C PRO A 17 -12.91 -11.51 12.77
N PRO A 18 -13.31 -12.32 11.78
CA PRO A 18 -12.55 -12.45 10.56
C PRO A 18 -12.39 -11.08 9.90
N PRO A 19 -11.25 -10.84 9.24
CA PRO A 19 -11.03 -9.59 8.52
C PRO A 19 -12.10 -9.38 7.44
N PRO A 20 -12.52 -8.14 7.17
CA PRO A 20 -13.43 -7.90 6.06
C PRO A 20 -12.76 -8.34 4.74
N PRO A 21 -13.52 -8.87 3.77
CA PRO A 21 -12.97 -9.20 2.47
C PRO A 21 -12.39 -7.93 1.80
N PRO A 22 -11.34 -8.03 0.98
CA PRO A 22 -10.66 -6.87 0.39
C PRO A 22 -11.61 -5.88 -0.29
N LYS A 23 -12.61 -6.38 -1.04
CA LYS A 23 -13.65 -5.57 -1.68
C LYS A 23 -14.52 -4.80 -0.67
N GLY A 24 -14.84 -5.42 0.47
CA GLY A 24 -15.60 -4.78 1.54
C GLY A 24 -14.79 -3.70 2.27
N ALA A 25 -13.50 -3.96 2.51
CA ALA A 25 -12.58 -2.96 3.07
C ALA A 25 -12.42 -1.77 2.12
N SER A 26 -12.22 -2.03 0.82
CA SER A 26 -12.06 -1.00 -0.20
C SER A 26 -13.27 -0.06 -0.28
N ARG A 27 -14.49 -0.60 -0.30
CA ARG A 27 -15.72 0.22 -0.25
C ARG A 27 -15.78 1.17 0.94
N ARG A 28 -15.33 0.73 2.13
CA ARG A 28 -15.32 1.57 3.33
C ARG A 28 -14.32 2.72 3.23
N VAL A 29 -13.15 2.45 2.66
CA VAL A 29 -12.11 3.47 2.41
C VAL A 29 -12.61 4.49 1.38
N HIS A 30 -13.23 4.03 0.30
CA HIS A 30 -13.83 4.90 -0.73
C HIS A 30 -14.95 5.77 -0.14
N ALA A 31 -15.82 5.21 0.70
CA ALA A 31 -16.88 5.97 1.38
C ALA A 31 -16.32 7.08 2.30
N ALA A 32 -15.10 6.93 2.80
CA ALA A 32 -14.39 7.96 3.57
C ALA A 32 -13.59 8.94 2.69
N GLY A 33 -13.68 8.86 1.36
CA GLY A 33 -12.94 9.69 0.42
C GLY A 33 -11.46 9.29 0.23
N GLY A 34 -11.09 8.09 0.69
CA GLY A 34 -9.75 7.53 0.54
C GLY A 34 -9.58 6.70 -0.73
N PHE A 35 -8.36 6.19 -0.92
CA PHE A 35 -8.02 5.18 -1.92
C PHE A 35 -7.29 4.00 -1.26
N CYS A 36 -7.27 2.85 -1.92
CA CYS A 36 -6.66 1.63 -1.40
C CYS A 36 -5.32 1.33 -2.07
N SER A 37 -4.38 0.82 -1.27
CA SER A 37 -3.14 0.23 -1.76
C SER A 37 -2.97 -1.16 -1.14
N LEU A 38 -2.63 -2.16 -1.95
CA LEU A 38 -2.17 -3.44 -1.40
C LEU A 38 -0.78 -3.26 -0.78
N ALA A 39 -0.60 -3.71 0.46
CA ALA A 39 0.69 -3.66 1.16
C ALA A 39 1.56 -4.88 0.82
N HIS A 40 2.87 -4.65 0.68
CA HIS A 40 3.97 -5.62 0.56
C HIS A 40 3.55 -6.97 -0.09
N PRO A 41 3.20 -6.97 -1.40
CA PRO A 41 2.66 -8.14 -2.10
C PRO A 41 3.53 -9.39 -2.03
N VAL A 42 4.84 -9.25 -1.79
CA VAL A 42 5.78 -10.37 -1.69
C VAL A 42 5.35 -11.43 -0.66
N TYR A 43 4.66 -11.03 0.41
CA TYR A 43 4.28 -11.94 1.49
C TYR A 43 3.07 -12.83 1.19
N TYR A 44 2.34 -12.59 0.09
CA TYR A 44 1.21 -13.44 -0.27
C TYR A 44 1.62 -14.70 -1.06
N GLY A 45 2.85 -14.75 -1.58
CA GLY A 45 3.33 -15.90 -2.36
C GLY A 45 2.56 -16.13 -3.68
N VAL A 46 1.93 -15.08 -4.20
CA VAL A 46 1.16 -15.09 -5.46
C VAL A 46 1.96 -14.33 -6.52
N SER A 47 1.82 -14.73 -7.79
CA SER A 47 2.48 -14.02 -8.89
C SER A 47 2.00 -12.57 -9.00
N THR A 48 2.90 -11.69 -9.46
CA THR A 48 2.62 -10.26 -9.64
C THR A 48 1.41 -10.04 -10.54
N ASP A 49 1.33 -10.73 -11.68
CA ASP A 49 0.19 -10.54 -12.59
C ASP A 49 -1.14 -10.95 -11.93
N ALA A 50 -1.18 -12.12 -11.26
CA ALA A 50 -2.41 -12.60 -10.64
C ALA A 50 -2.89 -11.67 -9.52
N VAL A 51 -1.97 -11.13 -8.71
CA VAL A 51 -2.36 -10.20 -7.65
C VAL A 51 -2.84 -8.87 -8.24
N LEU A 52 -2.17 -8.33 -9.24
CA LEU A 52 -2.56 -7.04 -9.83
C LEU A 52 -3.87 -7.15 -10.62
N ASP A 53 -4.10 -8.24 -11.35
CA ASP A 53 -5.37 -8.50 -12.04
C ASP A 53 -6.53 -8.58 -11.04
N LEU A 54 -6.29 -9.23 -9.89
CA LEU A 54 -7.24 -9.23 -8.78
C LEU A 54 -7.53 -7.80 -8.30
N LEU A 55 -6.51 -6.98 -8.03
CA LEU A 55 -6.68 -5.60 -7.58
C LEU A 55 -7.55 -4.79 -8.55
N CYS A 56 -7.28 -4.89 -9.85
CA CYS A 56 -8.09 -4.26 -10.89
C CYS A 56 -9.54 -4.74 -10.83
N SER A 57 -9.77 -6.05 -10.68
CA SER A 57 -11.12 -6.63 -10.66
C SER A 57 -11.97 -6.20 -9.45
N ILE A 58 -11.33 -5.83 -8.34
CA ILE A 58 -12.01 -5.42 -7.09
C ILE A 58 -11.99 -3.91 -6.86
N GLY A 59 -11.40 -3.12 -7.76
CA GLY A 59 -11.38 -1.67 -7.70
C GLY A 59 -10.37 -1.08 -6.71
N ILE A 60 -9.26 -1.79 -6.45
CA ILE A 60 -8.12 -1.24 -5.70
C ILE A 60 -7.21 -0.49 -6.67
N GLU A 61 -6.79 0.72 -6.29
CA GLU A 61 -6.15 1.68 -7.19
C GLU A 61 -4.62 1.67 -7.13
N ALA A 62 -4.02 1.02 -6.13
CA ALA A 62 -2.59 1.04 -5.95
C ALA A 62 -2.00 -0.25 -5.35
N VAL A 63 -0.70 -0.42 -5.51
CA VAL A 63 0.10 -1.48 -4.90
C VAL A 63 1.41 -0.93 -4.33
N GLU A 64 1.86 -1.45 -3.21
CA GLU A 64 3.15 -1.11 -2.64
C GLU A 64 4.27 -1.80 -3.42
N ALA A 65 4.84 -1.11 -4.40
CA ALA A 65 5.99 -1.62 -5.14
C ALA A 65 7.29 -1.47 -4.34
N PHE A 66 7.42 -0.43 -3.50
CA PHE A 66 8.69 -0.04 -2.87
C PHE A 66 8.74 -0.36 -1.37
N HIS A 67 8.84 -1.64 -1.02
CA HIS A 67 8.90 -2.12 0.36
C HIS A 67 10.28 -2.71 0.77
N GLY A 68 10.62 -2.64 2.07
CA GLY A 68 11.86 -3.16 2.66
C GLY A 68 12.19 -4.59 2.25
N GLY A 69 11.19 -5.46 2.30
CA GLY A 69 11.31 -6.87 1.94
C GLY A 69 11.33 -7.17 0.44
N HIS A 70 11.21 -6.17 -0.45
CA HIS A 70 11.27 -6.39 -1.89
C HIS A 70 12.71 -6.29 -2.39
N THR A 71 13.13 -7.26 -3.20
CA THR A 71 14.37 -7.15 -4.00
C THR A 71 14.20 -6.08 -5.08
N ASP A 72 15.30 -5.53 -5.59
CA ASP A 72 15.22 -4.50 -6.64
C ASP A 72 14.53 -5.02 -7.91
N ALA A 73 14.79 -6.27 -8.28
CA ALA A 73 14.10 -6.94 -9.39
C ALA A 73 12.59 -7.01 -9.17
N TYR A 74 12.15 -7.37 -7.95
CA TYR A 74 10.72 -7.45 -7.64
C TYR A 74 10.05 -6.07 -7.57
N ARG A 75 10.77 -5.04 -7.11
CA ARG A 75 10.28 -3.65 -7.14
C ARG A 75 9.99 -3.21 -8.58
N ASP A 76 10.93 -3.47 -9.49
CA ASP A 76 10.76 -3.12 -10.90
C ASP A 76 9.62 -3.92 -11.54
N GLU A 77 9.55 -5.23 -11.30
CA GLU A 77 8.47 -6.10 -11.78
C GLU A 77 7.08 -5.57 -11.38
N VAL A 78 6.87 -5.33 -10.08
CA VAL A 78 5.58 -4.82 -9.55
C VAL A 78 5.29 -3.43 -10.10
N TRP A 79 6.29 -2.55 -10.15
CA TRP A 79 6.10 -1.18 -10.63
C TRP A 79 5.69 -1.14 -12.10
N GLN A 80 6.44 -1.82 -12.98
CA GLN A 80 6.13 -1.86 -14.41
C GLN A 80 4.78 -2.53 -14.67
N ALA A 81 4.47 -3.62 -13.95
CA ALA A 81 3.21 -4.33 -14.10
C ALA A 81 2.01 -3.51 -13.60
N ALA A 82 2.19 -2.70 -12.55
CA ALA A 82 1.17 -1.79 -12.03
C ALA A 82 0.87 -0.66 -13.01
N VAL A 83 1.91 0.02 -13.51
CA VAL A 83 1.77 1.13 -14.47
C VAL A 83 1.05 0.68 -15.73
N LYS A 84 1.42 -0.49 -16.28
CA LYS A 84 0.74 -1.08 -17.45
C LYS A 84 -0.76 -1.30 -17.26
N ARG A 85 -1.21 -1.50 -16.02
CA ARG A 85 -2.61 -1.74 -15.65
C ARG A 85 -3.34 -0.48 -15.19
N GLY A 86 -2.68 0.68 -15.22
CA GLY A 86 -3.23 1.94 -14.72
C GLY A 86 -3.34 1.99 -13.18
N LEU A 87 -2.64 1.10 -12.48
CA LEU A 87 -2.54 1.15 -11.02
C LEU A 87 -1.43 2.13 -10.62
N ALA A 88 -1.67 2.86 -9.54
CA ALA A 88 -0.64 3.66 -8.90
C ALA A 88 0.31 2.81 -8.04
N VAL A 89 1.47 3.36 -7.71
CA VAL A 89 2.42 2.73 -6.79
C VAL A 89 2.53 3.48 -5.47
N THR A 90 2.80 2.74 -4.40
CA THR A 90 3.10 3.28 -3.08
C THR A 90 4.41 2.74 -2.52
N ALA A 91 4.87 3.38 -1.44
CA ALA A 91 6.03 2.98 -0.65
C ALA A 91 5.69 3.06 0.84
N GLY A 92 6.30 2.16 1.60
CA GLY A 92 6.16 2.11 3.05
C GLY A 92 7.42 1.52 3.68
N SER A 93 7.84 2.14 4.78
CA SER A 93 8.95 1.66 5.61
C SER A 93 8.58 0.47 6.48
N ASP A 94 7.28 0.27 6.70
CA ASP A 94 6.75 -0.72 7.63
C ASP A 94 7.41 -0.63 9.01
N HIS A 95 7.38 0.59 9.58
CA HIS A 95 8.11 0.91 10.80
C HIS A 95 7.31 0.49 12.04
N HIS A 96 7.84 -0.45 12.83
CA HIS A 96 7.25 -0.90 14.11
C HIS A 96 8.10 -0.55 15.34
N GLY A 97 8.93 0.49 15.24
CA GLY A 97 9.72 0.99 16.36
C GLY A 97 11.22 0.98 16.10
N PRO A 98 11.99 1.65 16.98
CA PRO A 98 13.40 1.95 16.77
C PRO A 98 14.33 0.73 16.81
N GLU A 99 13.88 -0.39 17.40
CA GLU A 99 14.76 -1.53 17.67
C GLU A 99 15.07 -2.34 16.40
N HIS A 100 14.15 -2.44 15.43
CA HIS A 100 14.28 -3.41 14.33
C HIS A 100 13.71 -3.00 12.94
N HIS A 101 13.39 -1.73 12.69
CA HIS A 101 12.69 -1.34 11.44
C HIS A 101 13.29 -0.15 10.69
N PRO A 102 13.09 -0.06 9.35
CA PRO A 102 13.50 1.10 8.56
C PRO A 102 12.96 2.39 9.15
N ARG A 103 13.73 3.48 9.08
CA ARG A 103 13.27 4.79 9.55
C ARG A 103 12.01 5.22 8.78
N PRO A 104 11.03 5.85 9.44
CA PRO A 104 9.89 6.46 8.74
C PRO A 104 10.38 7.39 7.63
N GLY A 105 9.72 7.32 6.46
CA GLY A 105 10.05 8.18 5.31
C GLY A 105 11.28 7.78 4.50
N HIS A 106 11.95 6.66 4.82
CA HIS A 106 13.19 6.26 4.14
C HIS A 106 12.98 5.36 2.89
N ARG A 107 11.80 5.44 2.25
CA ARG A 107 11.46 4.63 1.08
C ARG A 107 11.01 5.54 -0.07
N PRO A 108 11.85 5.76 -1.10
CA PRO A 108 11.47 6.59 -2.23
C PRO A 108 10.47 5.87 -3.13
N VAL A 109 9.62 6.66 -3.79
CA VAL A 109 8.66 6.21 -4.81
C VAL A 109 8.66 7.23 -5.97
N PRO A 110 8.56 6.78 -7.23
CA PRO A 110 8.43 7.67 -8.37
C PRO A 110 7.18 8.54 -8.26
N LEU A 111 7.37 9.86 -8.13
CA LEU A 111 6.26 10.80 -7.95
C LEU A 111 5.30 10.81 -9.16
N ALA A 112 5.77 10.45 -10.35
CA ALA A 112 4.93 10.34 -11.54
C ALA A 112 3.80 9.32 -11.35
N ASP A 113 4.07 8.22 -10.65
CA ASP A 113 3.20 7.04 -10.61
C ASP A 113 2.47 6.86 -9.28
N VAL A 114 2.62 7.80 -8.32
CA VAL A 114 1.81 7.78 -7.10
C VAL A 114 0.37 8.23 -7.38
N HIS A 115 -0.54 7.75 -6.55
CA HIS A 115 -1.97 8.08 -6.66
C HIS A 115 -2.20 9.60 -6.53
N GLY A 116 -3.15 10.15 -7.29
CA GLY A 116 -3.43 11.59 -7.32
C GLY A 116 -3.78 12.20 -5.96
N ALA A 117 -4.34 11.41 -5.03
CA ALA A 117 -4.57 11.84 -3.67
C ALA A 117 -3.27 12.18 -2.92
N ILE A 118 -2.20 11.42 -3.12
CA ILE A 118 -0.88 11.69 -2.52
C ILE A 118 -0.30 12.98 -3.11
N LYS A 119 -0.42 13.17 -4.44
CA LYS A 119 0.05 14.39 -5.13
C LYS A 119 -0.60 15.64 -4.54
N ARG A 120 -1.94 15.63 -4.39
CA ARG A 120 -2.69 16.73 -3.78
C ARG A 120 -2.27 17.02 -2.34
N LEU A 121 -2.04 15.98 -1.53
CA LEU A 121 -1.57 16.16 -0.15
C LEU A 121 -0.18 16.79 -0.10
N ARG A 122 0.72 16.37 -0.99
CA ARG A 122 2.07 16.96 -1.11
C ARG A 122 2.00 18.42 -1.53
N GLU A 123 1.21 18.75 -2.55
CA GLU A 123 1.02 20.12 -3.02
C GLU A 123 0.46 21.03 -1.93
N ALA A 124 -0.55 20.57 -1.18
CA ALA A 124 -1.12 21.30 -0.06
C ALA A 124 -0.09 21.52 1.07
N HIS A 125 0.73 20.51 1.38
CA HIS A 125 1.81 20.63 2.36
C HIS A 125 2.86 21.67 1.93
N GLN A 126 3.27 21.65 0.65
CA GLN A 126 4.21 22.62 0.08
C GLN A 126 3.65 24.04 0.11
N ALA A 127 2.37 24.22 -0.22
CA ALA A 127 1.69 25.52 -0.18
C ALA A 127 1.57 26.07 1.25
N ALA A 128 1.52 25.20 2.27
CA ALA A 128 1.44 25.61 3.67
C ALA A 128 2.77 26.08 4.27
N GLY A 129 3.88 26.02 3.52
CA GLY A 129 5.19 26.51 3.95
C GLY A 129 5.75 25.82 5.20
N ARG A 130 5.25 24.63 5.53
CA ARG A 130 5.78 23.83 6.64
C ARG A 130 7.09 23.17 6.18
N PRO A 131 8.13 23.17 7.04
CA PRO A 131 9.44 22.59 6.69
C PRO A 131 9.35 21.10 6.36
#